data_AF-A0A6G3X6T5-F1
#
_entry.id   AF-A0A6G3X6T5-F1
#
_cell.length_a   1.000
_cell.length_b   1.000
_cell.length_c   1.000
_cell.angle_alpha   90.00
_cell.angle_beta   90.00
_cell.angle_gamma   90.00
#
_symmetry.space_group_name_H-M   'P 1'
#
loop_
_entity.id
_entity.type
_entity.pdbx_description
1 polymer ?
#
loop_
_entity_poly.entity_id
_entity_poly.type
_entity_poly.pdbx_seq_one_letter_code
_entity_poly.pdbx_strand_id
1 'polypeptide(L)'
;FTVLLSLRGAREADAVHRTVVHGADGAAEQEAVFGGRVATGPTVTVLRPDDPATRPDAEHEAVTLTATVAPQGPVDWRDSGVRQRFADVLVERAAAAVPGL
;
A
#
# COMPACT_ATOMS: atom_id res chain seq x y z
N PHE A 1 -2.25 5.50 -6.01
CA PHE A 1 -3.29 5.13 -5.04
C PHE A 1 -2.64 4.99 -3.68
N THR A 2 -3.29 5.43 -2.61
CA THR A 2 -2.71 5.44 -1.26
C THR A 2 -3.70 4.90 -0.25
N VAL A 3 -3.22 4.05 0.64
CA VAL A 3 -3.96 3.54 1.81
C VAL A 3 -3.24 4.05 3.05
N LEU A 4 -3.99 4.65 3.97
CA LEU A 4 -3.51 5.11 5.27
C LEU A 4 -4.03 4.15 6.33
N LEU A 5 -3.13 3.48 7.03
CA LEU A 5 -3.47 2.51 8.06
C LEU A 5 -3.10 3.08 9.44
N SER A 6 -4.05 3.00 10.37
CA SER A 6 -3.84 3.25 11.79
C SER A 6 -3.86 1.90 12.51
N LEU A 7 -2.68 1.38 12.84
CA LEU A 7 -2.53 0.07 13.43
C LEU A 7 -2.43 0.15 14.95
N ARG A 8 -2.95 -0.87 15.62
CA ARG A 8 -2.71 -1.10 17.04
C ARG A 8 -1.45 -1.93 17.20
N GLY A 9 -0.63 -1.55 18.18
CA GLY A 9 0.69 -2.12 18.44
C GLY A 9 1.79 -1.09 18.20
N ALA A 10 2.80 -1.11 19.05
CA ALA A 10 4.00 -0.33 18.83
C ALA A 10 4.74 -0.80 17.59
N ARG A 11 5.26 0.16 16.81
CA ARG A 11 6.24 -0.10 15.76
C ARG A 11 7.44 -0.86 16.34
N GLU A 12 7.90 -1.89 15.64
CA GLU A 12 9.09 -2.65 16.04
C GLU A 12 10.33 -1.72 16.06
N ALA A 13 11.22 -1.91 17.04
CA ALA A 13 12.37 -1.03 17.25
C ALA A 13 13.32 -0.99 16.04
N ASP A 14 13.42 -2.11 15.31
CA ASP A 14 14.26 -2.28 14.13
C ASP A 14 13.48 -2.20 12.80
N ALA A 15 12.19 -1.84 12.84
CA ALA A 15 11.41 -1.68 11.62
C ALA A 15 12.11 -0.68 10.68
N VAL A 16 12.12 -0.99 9.39
CA VAL A 16 12.66 -0.10 8.36
C VAL A 16 11.67 1.03 8.09
N HIS A 17 12.17 2.24 7.87
CA HIS A 17 11.32 3.40 7.53
C HIS A 17 10.55 3.19 6.22
N ARG A 18 11.18 2.52 5.24
CA ARG A 18 10.63 2.31 3.90
C ARG A 18 10.95 0.92 3.38
N THR A 19 9.91 0.20 2.97
CA THR A 19 9.99 -1.09 2.26
C THR A 19 9.38 -0.93 0.87
N VAL A 20 10.00 -1.53 -0.14
CA VAL A 20 9.42 -1.65 -1.49
C VAL A 20 9.20 -3.12 -1.77
N VAL A 21 7.93 -3.52 -1.92
CA VAL A 21 7.52 -4.87 -2.27
C VAL A 21 7.30 -4.92 -3.78
N HIS A 22 8.28 -5.46 -4.50
CA HIS A 22 8.22 -5.56 -5.96
C HIS A 22 7.21 -6.61 -6.40
N GLY A 23 6.47 -6.30 -7.46
CA GLY A 23 5.68 -7.32 -8.16
C GLY A 23 6.55 -8.35 -8.85
N ALA A 24 6.02 -9.58 -8.96
CA ALA A 24 6.70 -10.68 -9.64
C ALA A 24 6.94 -10.41 -11.13
N ASP A 25 6.08 -9.59 -11.75
CA ASP A 25 6.19 -9.18 -13.14
C ASP A 25 5.92 -7.67 -13.27
N GLY A 26 7.00 -6.89 -13.30
CA GLY A 26 6.92 -5.44 -13.45
C GLY A 26 6.49 -4.99 -14.86
N ALA A 27 6.68 -5.81 -15.89
CA ALA A 27 6.24 -5.49 -17.24
C ALA A 27 4.72 -5.62 -17.35
N ALA A 28 4.14 -6.66 -16.75
CA ALA A 28 2.68 -6.81 -16.65
C ALA A 28 2.04 -5.70 -15.81
N GLU A 29 2.68 -5.25 -14.73
CA GLU A 29 2.22 -4.08 -13.96
C GLU A 29 2.16 -2.83 -14.84
N GLN A 30 3.23 -2.53 -15.56
CA GLN A 30 3.30 -1.36 -16.45
C GLN A 30 2.26 -1.44 -17.57
N GLU A 31 2.15 -2.59 -18.24
CA GLU A 31 1.18 -2.79 -19.31
C GLU A 31 -0.25 -2.60 -18.81
N ALA A 32 -0.60 -3.11 -17.63
CA ALA A 32 -1.90 -2.86 -17.03
C ALA A 32 -2.11 -1.36 -16.72
N VAL A 33 -1.16 -0.70 -16.04
CA VAL A 33 -1.27 0.71 -15.64
C VAL A 33 -1.41 1.63 -16.85
N PHE A 34 -0.51 1.51 -17.82
CA PHE A 34 -0.51 2.35 -19.02
C PHE A 34 -1.61 1.94 -20.01
N GLY A 35 -2.07 0.68 -19.97
CA GLY A 35 -3.23 0.19 -20.70
C GLY A 35 -4.58 0.54 -20.07
N GLY A 36 -4.60 1.26 -18.94
CA GLY A 36 -5.84 1.73 -18.32
C GLY A 36 -6.58 0.67 -17.50
N ARG A 37 -5.87 -0.33 -16.97
CA ARG A 37 -6.41 -1.43 -16.16
C ARG A 37 -5.82 -1.43 -14.75
N VAL A 38 -6.50 -2.14 -13.86
CA VAL A 38 -5.99 -2.40 -12.50
C VAL A 38 -4.92 -3.49 -12.57
N ALA A 39 -3.72 -3.20 -12.08
CA ALA A 39 -2.66 -4.21 -11.96
C ALA A 39 -3.02 -5.22 -10.85
N THR A 40 -2.89 -6.52 -11.14
CA THR A 40 -3.20 -7.60 -10.19
C THR A 40 -2.08 -7.80 -9.15
N GLY A 41 -0.85 -7.47 -9.52
CA GLY A 41 0.31 -7.60 -8.65
C GLY A 41 1.17 -6.34 -8.65
N PRO A 42 0.65 -5.21 -8.11
CA PRO A 42 1.38 -3.95 -8.12
C PRO A 42 2.61 -3.99 -7.21
N THR A 43 3.60 -3.17 -7.55
CA THR A 43 4.69 -2.81 -6.66
C THR A 43 4.15 -1.88 -5.57
N VAL A 44 4.39 -2.21 -4.30
CA VAL A 44 3.88 -1.46 -3.15
C VAL A 44 5.04 -0.84 -2.38
N THR A 45 4.98 0.47 -2.15
CA THR A 45 5.84 1.13 -1.17
C THR A 45 5.11 1.17 0.17
N VAL A 46 5.73 0.64 1.22
CA VAL A 46 5.28 0.72 2.61
C VAL A 46 6.16 1.74 3.32
N LEU A 47 5.54 2.77 3.91
CA LEU A 47 6.21 3.73 4.78
C LEU A 47 5.76 3.52 6.22
N ARG A 48 6.74 3.35 7.12
CA ARG A 48 6.59 3.15 8.57
C ARG A 48 7.44 4.17 9.32
N PRO A 49 7.08 5.47 9.31
CA PRO A 49 7.84 6.51 9.98
C PRO A 49 7.91 6.28 11.49
N ASP A 50 9.09 6.44 12.07
CA ASP A 50 9.25 6.53 13.53
C ASP A 50 9.09 7.99 13.96
N ASP A 51 7.91 8.55 13.70
CA ASP A 51 7.57 9.93 14.05
C ASP A 51 6.39 9.93 15.04
N PRO A 52 6.63 10.24 16.34
CA PRO A 52 5.59 10.31 17.35
C PRO A 52 4.44 11.27 17.00
N ALA A 53 4.67 12.30 16.18
CA ALA A 53 3.63 13.24 15.77
C ALA A 53 2.57 12.61 14.85
N THR A 54 2.84 11.42 14.29
CA THR A 54 1.94 10.72 13.37
C THR A 54 1.00 9.73 14.07
N ARG A 55 1.14 9.53 15.39
CA ARG A 55 0.40 8.54 16.17
C ARG A 55 -0.14 9.11 17.49
N PRO A 56 -1.25 8.57 18.01
CA PRO A 56 -1.83 9.07 19.27
C PRO A 56 -0.96 8.76 20.50
N ASP A 57 -0.26 7.63 20.51
CA ASP A 57 0.59 7.16 21.61
C ASP A 57 1.64 6.15 21.09
N ALA A 58 2.44 5.57 21.99
CA ALA A 58 3.48 4.61 21.63
C ALA A 58 2.94 3.21 21.23
N GLU A 59 1.67 2.91 21.51
CA GLU A 59 1.00 1.62 21.26
C GLU A 59 0.23 1.61 19.94
N HIS A 60 0.47 2.60 19.08
CA HIS A 60 -0.08 2.66 17.73
C HIS A 60 1.01 2.95 16.72
N GLU A 61 0.74 2.61 15.47
CA GLU A 61 1.61 2.88 14.34
C GLU A 61 0.81 3.44 13.16
N ALA A 62 1.36 4.47 12.52
CA ALA A 62 0.86 4.99 11.25
C ALA A 62 1.64 4.38 10.10
N VAL A 63 0.94 3.73 9.17
CA VAL A 63 1.54 3.13 7.97
C VAL A 63 0.89 3.69 6.72
N THR A 64 1.70 4.03 5.71
CA THR A 64 1.21 4.45 4.39
C THR A 64 1.62 3.45 3.33
N LEU A 65 0.64 2.93 2.60
CA LEU A 65 0.85 2.11 1.42
C LEU A 65 0.64 2.95 0.16
N THR A 66 1.58 2.90 -0.78
CA THR A 66 1.45 3.58 -2.08
C THR A 66 1.73 2.62 -3.23
N ALA A 67 0.87 2.66 -4.24
CA ALA A 67 1.07 1.98 -5.51
C ALA A 67 0.75 2.90 -6.70
N THR A 68 1.49 2.70 -7.79
CA THR A 68 1.19 3.33 -9.08
C THR A 68 -0.04 2.67 -9.68
N VAL A 69 -0.94 3.46 -10.27
CA VAL A 69 -2.21 2.98 -10.83
C VAL A 69 -2.53 3.68 -12.14
N ALA A 70 -3.38 3.04 -12.95
CA ALA A 70 -4.00 3.69 -14.09
C ALA A 70 -4.73 4.98 -13.67
N PRO A 71 -4.76 6.03 -14.51
CA PRO A 71 -5.45 7.26 -14.17
C PRO A 71 -6.97 7.07 -14.06
N GLN A 72 -7.65 8.04 -13.45
CA GLN A 72 -9.11 8.13 -13.49
C GLN A 72 -9.60 8.19 -14.95
N GLY A 73 -10.70 7.48 -15.23
CA GLY A 73 -11.33 7.44 -16.55
C GLY A 73 -11.43 6.00 -17.04
N PRO A 74 -10.32 5.37 -17.49
CA PRO A 74 -10.28 3.94 -17.80
C PRO A 74 -10.61 3.05 -16.59
N VAL A 75 -10.23 3.51 -15.39
CA VAL A 75 -10.66 2.94 -14.11
C VAL A 75 -11.46 4.00 -13.36
N ASP A 76 -12.63 3.65 -12.84
CA ASP A 76 -13.38 4.55 -11.95
C ASP A 76 -12.96 4.35 -10.49
N TRP A 77 -12.01 5.18 -10.04
CA TRP A 77 -11.54 5.17 -8.66
C TRP A 77 -12.53 5.81 -7.67
N ARG A 78 -13.65 6.38 -8.13
CA ARG A 78 -14.70 6.86 -7.23
C ARG A 78 -15.60 5.72 -6.76
N ASP A 79 -15.65 4.63 -7.51
CA ASP A 79 -16.35 3.41 -7.12
C ASP A 79 -15.74 2.84 -5.84
N SER A 80 -16.54 2.73 -4.78
CA SER A 80 -16.08 2.24 -3.48
C SER A 80 -15.68 0.77 -3.51
N GLY A 81 -16.34 -0.05 -4.33
CA GLY A 81 -16.01 -1.47 -4.48
C GLY A 81 -14.67 -1.68 -5.19
N VAL A 82 -14.35 -0.87 -6.21
CA VAL A 82 -13.04 -0.87 -6.87
C VAL A 82 -11.95 -0.45 -5.88
N ARG A 83 -12.18 0.64 -5.13
CA ARG A 83 -11.22 1.10 -4.12
C ARG A 83 -11.00 0.08 -3.03
N GLN A 84 -12.06 -0.53 -2.49
CA GLN A 84 -11.95 -1.51 -1.42
C GLN A 84 -11.14 -2.72 -1.88
N ARG A 85 -11.51 -3.34 -3.01
CA ARG A 85 -10.78 -4.49 -3.55
C ARG A 85 -9.31 -4.18 -3.80
N PHE A 86 -9.00 -2.99 -4.33
CA PHE A 86 -7.62 -2.62 -4.58
C PHE A 86 -6.84 -2.33 -3.29
N ALA A 87 -7.48 -1.71 -2.29
CA ALA A 87 -6.88 -1.53 -0.96
C ALA A 87 -6.56 -2.89 -0.31
N ASP A 88 -7.46 -3.86 -0.39
CA ASP A 88 -7.24 -5.22 0.12
C ASP A 88 -6.03 -5.89 -0.55
N VAL A 89 -5.90 -5.76 -1.88
CA VAL A 89 -4.71 -6.23 -2.62
C VAL A 89 -3.43 -5.56 -2.11
N LEU A 90 -3.43 -4.25 -1.88
CA LEU A 90 -2.23 -3.57 -1.37
C LEU A 90 -1.85 -4.02 0.03
N VAL A 91 -2.84 -4.23 0.91
CA VAL A 91 -2.60 -4.74 2.27
C VAL A 91 -2.05 -6.16 2.24
N GLU A 92 -2.66 -7.06 1.47
CA GLU A 92 -2.19 -8.45 1.31
C GLU A 92 -0.74 -8.49 0.83
N ARG A 93 -0.42 -7.67 -0.19
CA ARG A 93 0.91 -7.60 -0.78
C ARG A 93 1.95 -7.01 0.18
N ALA A 94 1.58 -5.98 0.92
CA ALA A 94 2.45 -5.39 1.92
C ALA A 94 2.71 -6.37 3.08
N ALA A 95 1.67 -7.09 3.53
CA ALA A 95 1.75 -8.07 4.62
C ALA A 95 2.71 -9.23 4.34
N ALA A 96 2.92 -9.59 3.06
CA ALA A 96 3.90 -10.60 2.66
C ALA A 96 5.36 -10.21 3.00
N ALA A 97 5.67 -8.92 3.10
CA ALA A 97 7.01 -8.42 3.45
C ALA A 97 7.07 -7.76 4.84
N VAL A 98 5.92 -7.32 5.37
CA VAL A 98 5.79 -6.69 6.69
C VAL A 98 4.63 -7.37 7.42
N PRO A 99 4.89 -8.47 8.15
CA PRO A 99 3.84 -9.20 8.85
C PRO A 99 3.12 -8.32 9.88
N GLY A 100 1.81 -8.51 10.04
CA GLY A 100 0.99 -7.80 11.05
C GLY A 100 0.37 -6.48 10.59
N LEU A 101 0.48 -6.13 9.30
CA LEU A 101 -0.31 -5.06 8.66
C LEU A 101 -1.80 -5.39 8.56
#